data_AF-A0A7X7K507-F1
#
_entry.id   AF-A0A7X7K507-F1
#
_cell.length_a   1.000
_cell.length_b   1.000
_cell.length_c   1.000
_cell.angle_alpha   90.00
_cell.angle_beta   90.00
_cell.angle_gamma   90.00
#
_symmetry.space_group_name_H-M   'P 1'
#
loop_
_entity.id
_entity.type
_entity.pdbx_description
1 polymer ?
#
loop_
_entity_poly.entity_id
_entity_poly.type
_entity_poly.pdbx_seq_one_letter_code
_entity_poly.pdbx_strand_id
1 'polypeptide(L)'
;MGKRCLVWGALAVALLLIPTPALAKTELQDGITIWNEDYTVKADDAVEGDLVVFNGSAILERNSRVEGSVVVWNGNADVAGTIENDLVVTNGTIDLDEDAWVRGNMVCTMNCSVERAPGARVDGTVTEGLALPGLRGFPMERFRSAAPSI
;
A
#
# COMPACT_ATOMS: atom_id res chain seq x y z
N MET A 1 -59.76 -35.62 -0.79
CA MET A 1 -58.32 -35.44 -0.47
C MET A 1 -57.61 -34.28 -1.19
N GLY A 2 -58.13 -33.65 -2.25
CA GLY A 2 -57.34 -32.70 -3.07
C GLY A 2 -57.07 -31.31 -2.48
N LYS A 3 -57.99 -30.75 -1.68
CA LYS A 3 -57.89 -29.34 -1.24
C LYS A 3 -56.77 -29.10 -0.21
N ARG A 4 -56.49 -30.09 0.63
CA ARG A 4 -55.40 -30.03 1.61
C ARG A 4 -54.04 -30.10 0.92
N CYS A 5 -53.81 -31.05 0.00
CA CYS A 5 -52.56 -31.12 -0.75
C CYS A 5 -52.28 -29.85 -1.58
N LEU A 6 -53.34 -29.23 -2.13
CA LEU A 6 -53.21 -27.99 -2.90
C LEU A 6 -52.82 -26.79 -2.01
N VAL A 7 -53.37 -26.70 -0.80
CA VAL A 7 -53.01 -25.68 0.20
C VAL A 7 -51.59 -25.88 0.71
N TRP A 8 -51.19 -27.11 1.02
CA TRP A 8 -49.82 -27.41 1.48
C TRP A 8 -48.77 -27.20 0.38
N GLY A 9 -49.10 -27.52 -0.88
CA GLY A 9 -48.24 -27.23 -2.03
C GLY A 9 -48.08 -25.74 -2.27
N ALA A 10 -49.17 -24.97 -2.17
CA ALA A 10 -49.12 -23.51 -2.28
C ALA A 10 -48.30 -22.88 -1.15
N LEU A 11 -48.39 -23.41 0.08
CA LEU A 11 -47.60 -22.94 1.22
C LEU A 11 -46.10 -23.20 1.04
N ALA A 12 -45.73 -24.38 0.50
CA ALA A 12 -44.33 -24.74 0.27
C ALA A 12 -43.69 -23.87 -0.83
N VAL A 13 -44.43 -23.54 -1.88
CA VAL A 13 -43.96 -22.63 -2.94
C VAL A 13 -43.84 -21.20 -2.43
N ALA A 14 -44.77 -20.74 -1.59
CA ALA A 14 -44.69 -19.42 -0.96
C ALA A 14 -43.48 -19.27 -0.04
N LEU A 15 -43.05 -20.35 0.62
CA LEU A 15 -41.87 -20.37 1.49
C LEU A 15 -40.55 -20.32 0.70
N LEU A 16 -40.53 -20.80 -0.54
CA LEU A 16 -39.38 -20.74 -1.46
C LEU A 16 -39.21 -19.38 -2.16
N LEU A 17 -40.22 -18.51 -2.10
CA LEU A 17 -40.20 -17.16 -2.66
C LEU A 17 -39.69 -16.11 -1.65
N ILE A 18 -39.21 -16.53 -0.48
CA ILE A 18 -38.56 -15.62 0.47
C ILE A 18 -37.15 -15.33 -0.07
N PRO A 19 -36.85 -14.09 -0.52
CA PRO A 19 -35.51 -13.76 -0.96
C PRO A 19 -34.57 -13.90 0.23
N THR A 20 -33.64 -14.86 0.17
CA THR A 20 -32.55 -14.92 1.13
C THR A 20 -31.66 -13.71 0.86
N PRO A 21 -31.38 -12.85 1.86
CA PRO A 21 -30.38 -11.81 1.66
C PRO A 21 -29.04 -12.50 1.38
N ALA A 22 -28.53 -12.35 0.15
CA ALA A 22 -27.16 -12.68 -0.15
C ALA A 22 -26.30 -11.66 0.60
N LEU A 23 -25.72 -12.08 1.72
CA LEU A 23 -24.70 -11.31 2.41
C LEU A 23 -23.46 -11.26 1.52
N ALA A 24 -23.39 -10.28 0.64
CA ALA A 24 -22.13 -9.90 0.02
C ALA A 24 -21.24 -9.34 1.14
N LYS A 25 -20.34 -10.17 1.67
CA LYS A 25 -19.27 -9.72 2.57
C LYS A 25 -18.27 -8.96 1.72
N THR A 26 -18.55 -7.68 1.48
CA THR A 26 -17.54 -6.77 0.96
C THR A 26 -16.69 -6.34 2.16
N GLU A 27 -15.68 -7.15 2.51
CA GLU A 27 -14.55 -6.69 3.33
C GLU A 27 -13.77 -5.69 2.48
N LEU A 28 -14.22 -4.44 2.51
CA LEU A 28 -13.53 -3.33 1.87
C LEU A 28 -12.77 -2.59 2.96
N GLN A 29 -11.45 -2.84 2.96
CA GLN A 29 -10.39 -1.96 3.45
C GLN A 29 -10.22 -1.87 4.97
N ASP A 30 -9.38 -2.74 5.53
CA ASP A 30 -8.70 -2.43 6.80
C ASP A 30 -7.61 -1.35 6.62
N GLY A 31 -7.24 -1.03 5.38
CA GLY A 31 -6.24 -0.02 5.07
C GLY A 31 -6.62 1.41 5.47
N ILE A 32 -5.61 2.23 5.74
CA ILE A 32 -5.71 3.61 6.21
C ILE A 32 -5.23 4.55 5.10
N THR A 33 -5.94 5.67 4.89
CA THR A 33 -5.51 6.74 3.98
C THR A 33 -5.40 8.07 4.74
N ILE A 34 -4.27 8.75 4.56
CA ILE A 34 -3.86 9.95 5.28
C ILE A 34 -3.65 11.11 4.29
N TRP A 35 -4.09 12.32 4.65
CA TRP A 35 -4.07 13.48 3.76
C TRP A 35 -3.48 14.72 4.42
N ASN A 36 -2.40 15.25 3.83
CA ASN A 36 -1.72 16.49 4.22
C ASN A 36 -1.22 16.48 5.68
N GLU A 37 -0.89 15.30 6.19
CA GLU A 37 -0.30 15.08 7.49
C GLU A 37 0.62 13.85 7.45
N ASP A 38 1.51 13.76 8.44
CA ASP A 38 2.36 12.59 8.63
C ASP A 38 1.61 11.53 9.44
N TYR A 39 1.95 10.26 9.22
CA TYR A 39 1.40 9.14 9.97
C TYR A 39 2.49 8.23 10.50
N THR A 40 2.46 8.00 11.81
CA THR A 40 3.41 7.13 12.49
C THR A 40 2.74 5.82 12.91
N VAL A 41 3.23 4.70 12.39
CA VAL A 41 2.98 3.37 12.96
C VAL A 41 3.97 3.19 14.09
N LYS A 42 3.48 3.22 15.33
CA LYS A 42 4.32 3.17 16.52
C LYS A 42 4.95 1.80 16.69
N ALA A 43 5.98 1.76 17.52
CA ALA A 43 6.62 0.50 17.89
C ALA A 43 5.59 -0.50 18.43
N ASP A 44 5.69 -1.73 17.96
CA ASP A 44 4.82 -2.87 18.29
C ASP A 44 3.34 -2.72 17.86
N ASP A 45 2.97 -1.62 17.19
CA ASP A 45 1.65 -1.45 16.57
C ASP A 45 1.64 -2.00 15.13
N ALA A 46 0.44 -2.29 14.63
CA ALA A 46 0.23 -2.76 13.27
C ALA A 46 -0.90 -2.01 12.56
N VAL A 47 -0.72 -1.76 11.27
CA VAL A 47 -1.80 -1.39 10.34
C VAL A 47 -2.24 -2.65 9.61
N GLU A 48 -3.49 -3.03 9.82
CA GLU A 48 -4.16 -4.07 9.05
C GLU A 48 -4.41 -3.51 7.63
N GLY A 49 -3.91 -4.18 6.58
CA GLY A 49 -4.04 -3.68 5.21
C GLY A 49 -3.08 -2.55 4.81
N ASP A 50 -3.44 -1.82 3.75
CA ASP A 50 -2.57 -0.83 3.09
C ASP A 50 -2.50 0.50 3.84
N LEU A 51 -1.33 1.14 3.88
CA LEU A 51 -1.14 2.51 4.36
C LEU A 51 -0.85 3.44 3.17
N VAL A 52 -1.73 4.40 2.94
CA VAL A 52 -1.57 5.39 1.86
C VAL A 52 -1.46 6.80 2.46
N VAL A 53 -0.39 7.52 2.15
CA VAL A 53 -0.15 8.89 2.63
C VAL A 53 0.02 9.84 1.46
N PHE A 54 -0.80 10.89 1.42
CA PHE A 54 -0.71 11.97 0.43
C PHE A 54 -0.23 13.26 1.09
N ASN A 55 0.80 13.90 0.51
CA ASN A 55 1.36 15.17 0.98
C ASN A 55 1.81 15.14 2.45
N GLY A 56 2.53 14.07 2.83
CA GLY A 56 3.00 13.83 4.18
C GLY A 56 3.88 12.58 4.20
N SER A 57 4.34 12.20 5.39
CA SER A 57 5.34 11.15 5.57
C SER A 57 4.73 9.93 6.28
N ALA A 58 5.13 8.73 5.85
CA ALA A 58 4.86 7.49 6.56
C ALA A 58 6.07 7.12 7.41
N ILE A 59 5.89 7.05 8.72
CA ILE A 59 6.95 6.75 9.68
C ILE A 59 6.63 5.41 10.34
N LEU A 60 7.43 4.39 10.08
CA LEU A 60 7.28 3.06 10.67
C LEU A 60 8.38 2.89 11.71
N GLU A 61 8.03 2.95 12.99
CA GLU A 61 8.99 2.75 14.08
C GLU A 61 9.50 1.30 14.15
N ARG A 62 10.54 1.04 14.93
CA ARG A 62 11.09 -0.31 15.13
C ARG A 62 10.00 -1.28 15.59
N ASN A 63 10.01 -2.50 15.06
CA ASN A 63 8.99 -3.54 15.29
C ASN A 63 7.56 -3.22 14.85
N SER A 64 7.29 -2.03 14.31
CA SER A 64 5.99 -1.73 13.71
C SER A 64 5.75 -2.57 12.47
N ARG A 65 4.48 -2.72 12.09
CA ARG A 65 4.08 -3.56 10.95
C ARG A 65 2.98 -2.92 10.11
N VAL A 66 3.15 -2.97 8.79
CA VAL A 66 2.05 -2.75 7.85
C VAL A 66 1.82 -4.08 7.13
N GLU A 67 0.64 -4.67 7.31
CA GLU A 67 0.30 -5.97 6.70
C GLU A 67 0.03 -5.87 5.19
N GLY A 68 -0.30 -4.66 4.72
CA GLY A 68 -0.44 -4.34 3.31
C GLY A 68 0.80 -3.68 2.71
N SER A 69 0.55 -2.87 1.68
CA SER A 69 1.53 -2.03 1.01
C SER A 69 1.58 -0.64 1.65
N VAL A 70 2.73 0.01 1.56
CA VAL A 70 2.88 1.43 1.92
C VAL A 70 3.03 2.24 0.65
N VAL A 71 2.16 3.22 0.45
CA VAL A 71 2.21 4.15 -0.67
C VAL A 71 2.31 5.57 -0.15
N VAL A 72 3.39 6.26 -0.48
CA VAL A 72 3.59 7.68 -0.16
C VAL A 72 3.66 8.50 -1.43
N TRP A 73 2.77 9.48 -1.53
CA TRP A 73 2.73 10.41 -2.66
C TRP A 73 3.05 11.82 -2.18
N ASN A 74 4.09 12.43 -2.74
CA ASN A 74 4.58 13.75 -2.40
C ASN A 74 4.97 13.87 -0.91
N GLY A 75 5.91 13.04 -0.48
CA GLY A 75 6.39 12.96 0.89
C GLY A 75 7.33 11.78 1.10
N ASN A 76 7.68 11.49 2.35
CA ASN A 76 8.77 10.58 2.67
C ASN A 76 8.29 9.28 3.34
N ALA A 77 9.10 8.23 3.24
CA ALA A 77 8.91 6.99 3.99
C ALA A 77 10.14 6.73 4.86
N ASP A 78 9.99 6.87 6.18
CA ASP A 78 11.00 6.57 7.18
C ASP A 78 10.67 5.21 7.79
N VAL A 79 11.46 4.17 7.49
CA VAL A 79 11.11 2.78 7.82
C VAL A 79 12.17 2.14 8.70
N ALA A 80 11.80 1.84 9.95
CA ALA A 80 12.51 0.94 10.85
C ALA A 80 11.69 -0.34 11.17
N GLY A 81 10.48 -0.46 10.61
CA GLY A 81 9.56 -1.59 10.80
C GLY A 81 9.51 -2.57 9.62
N THR A 82 8.44 -3.37 9.57
CA THR A 82 8.17 -4.34 8.48
C THR A 82 7.00 -3.90 7.60
N ILE A 83 7.19 -3.97 6.29
CA ILE A 83 6.14 -3.83 5.27
C ILE A 83 5.98 -5.19 4.60
N GLU A 84 4.82 -5.82 4.77
CA GLU A 84 4.59 -7.18 4.27
C GLU A 84 4.43 -7.27 2.75
N ASN A 85 4.06 -6.17 2.08
CA ASN A 85 3.99 -6.09 0.63
C ASN A 85 4.94 -5.02 0.07
N ASP A 86 4.45 -4.17 -0.84
CA ASP A 86 5.26 -3.23 -1.59
C ASP A 86 5.43 -1.89 -0.84
N LEU A 87 6.58 -1.25 -1.03
CA LEU A 87 6.83 0.14 -0.67
C LEU A 87 6.93 0.99 -1.93
N VAL A 88 6.03 1.95 -2.09
CA VAL A 88 5.99 2.85 -3.25
C VAL A 88 6.05 4.29 -2.80
N VAL A 89 7.09 5.02 -3.22
CA VAL A 89 7.23 6.45 -2.96
C VAL A 89 7.39 7.22 -4.27
N THR A 90 6.60 8.29 -4.40
CA THR A 90 6.63 9.19 -5.56
C THR A 90 6.87 10.62 -5.08
N ASN A 91 7.91 11.28 -5.62
CA ASN A 91 8.32 12.64 -5.23
C ASN A 91 8.61 12.80 -3.73
N GLY A 92 9.72 12.25 -3.27
CA GLY A 92 10.17 12.35 -1.88
C GLY A 92 11.36 11.44 -1.59
N THR A 93 11.46 10.91 -0.38
CA THR A 93 12.60 10.08 0.02
C THR A 93 12.14 8.77 0.66
N ILE A 94 12.88 7.69 0.42
CA ILE A 94 12.79 6.45 1.18
C ILE A 94 14.04 6.32 2.05
N ASP A 95 13.86 6.32 3.36
CA ASP A 95 14.93 6.09 4.33
C ASP A 95 14.67 4.75 5.06
N LEU A 96 15.45 3.72 4.70
CA LEU A 96 15.37 2.39 5.32
C LEU A 96 16.44 2.23 6.40
N ASP A 97 16.03 2.18 7.67
CA ASP A 97 16.90 1.95 8.82
C ASP A 97 17.36 0.48 8.93
N GLU A 98 18.25 0.17 9.87
CA GLU A 98 18.91 -1.13 10.04
C GLU A 98 17.96 -2.32 10.18
N ASP A 99 16.76 -2.12 10.73
CA ASP A 99 15.75 -3.17 10.92
C ASP A 99 14.65 -3.17 9.85
N ALA A 100 14.71 -2.24 8.89
CA ALA A 100 13.70 -2.12 7.85
C ALA A 100 13.58 -3.42 7.05
N TRP A 101 12.36 -3.93 6.87
CA TRP A 101 12.12 -5.08 6.02
C TRP A 101 10.91 -4.86 5.12
N VAL A 102 11.17 -4.64 3.83
CA VAL A 102 10.15 -4.64 2.77
C VAL A 102 10.13 -6.02 2.13
N ARG A 103 9.04 -6.77 2.29
CA ARG A 103 8.96 -8.14 1.78
C ARG A 103 8.55 -8.21 0.31
N GLY A 104 7.93 -7.14 -0.20
CA GLY A 104 7.64 -6.96 -1.61
C GLY A 104 8.69 -6.14 -2.34
N ASN A 105 8.23 -5.45 -3.37
CA ASN A 105 9.03 -4.56 -4.20
C ASN A 105 9.17 -3.19 -3.54
N MET A 106 10.25 -2.50 -3.88
CA MET A 106 10.46 -1.10 -3.54
C MET A 106 10.50 -0.27 -4.81
N VAL A 107 9.67 0.75 -4.89
CA VAL A 107 9.53 1.61 -6.07
C VAL A 107 9.68 3.07 -5.64
N CYS A 108 10.71 3.73 -6.12
CA CYS A 108 11.03 5.13 -5.86
C CYS A 108 11.06 5.90 -7.18
N THR A 109 10.07 6.77 -7.42
CA THR A 109 9.88 7.42 -8.73
C THR A 109 9.68 8.93 -8.63
N MET A 110 9.84 9.62 -9.78
CA MET A 110 9.62 11.07 -9.95
C MET A 110 10.30 11.93 -8.89
N ASN A 111 11.59 12.25 -9.05
CA ASN A 111 12.36 13.03 -8.09
C ASN A 111 12.36 12.40 -6.68
N CYS A 112 12.53 11.08 -6.64
CA CYS A 112 12.65 10.32 -5.41
C CYS A 112 14.11 9.88 -5.18
N SER A 113 14.55 9.87 -3.93
CA SER A 113 15.86 9.35 -3.50
C SER A 113 15.70 8.22 -2.47
N VAL A 114 16.69 7.33 -2.38
CA VAL A 114 16.71 6.23 -1.42
C VAL A 114 17.99 6.29 -0.58
N GLU A 115 17.85 6.25 0.74
CA GLU A 115 18.91 5.92 1.68
C GLU A 115 18.61 4.57 2.33
N ARG A 116 19.60 3.67 2.37
CA ARG A 116 19.42 2.32 2.89
C ARG A 116 20.57 1.93 3.80
N ALA A 117 20.25 1.70 5.07
CA ALA A 117 21.20 1.19 6.05
C ALA A 117 21.67 -0.23 5.68
N PRO A 118 22.89 -0.64 6.07
CA PRO A 118 23.43 -1.97 5.75
C PRO A 118 22.56 -3.15 6.22
N GLY A 119 21.74 -2.97 7.27
CA GLY A 119 20.86 -4.00 7.81
C GLY A 119 19.50 -4.14 7.11
N ALA A 120 19.07 -3.10 6.40
CA ALA A 120 17.77 -3.04 5.75
C ALA A 120 17.60 -4.12 4.68
N ARG A 121 16.40 -4.68 4.54
CA ARG A 121 16.07 -5.79 3.63
C ARG A 121 14.93 -5.40 2.69
N VAL A 122 15.10 -5.75 1.42
CA VAL A 122 14.06 -5.69 0.39
C VAL A 122 14.11 -7.02 -0.34
N ASP A 123 13.07 -7.84 -0.20
CA ASP A 123 13.04 -9.19 -0.77
C ASP A 123 12.65 -9.18 -2.27
N GLY A 124 11.90 -8.17 -2.69
CA GLY A 124 11.47 -7.98 -4.07
C GLY A 124 12.42 -7.11 -4.90
N THR A 125 11.89 -6.58 -6.01
CA THR A 125 12.67 -5.74 -6.93
C THR A 125 12.78 -4.31 -6.40
N VAL A 126 13.97 -3.72 -6.50
CA VAL A 126 14.20 -2.29 -6.26
C VAL A 126 14.17 -1.54 -7.59
N THR A 127 13.25 -0.58 -7.72
CA THR A 127 13.11 0.30 -8.89
C THR A 127 13.32 1.75 -8.47
N GLU A 128 14.34 2.39 -9.02
CA GLU A 128 14.66 3.80 -8.77
C GLU A 128 14.58 4.60 -10.08
N GLY A 129 13.96 5.78 -10.01
CA GLY A 129 13.85 6.73 -11.12
C GLY A 129 12.69 6.47 -12.09
N LEU A 130 12.69 7.20 -13.21
CA LEU A 130 11.73 7.02 -14.30
C LEU A 130 12.20 5.85 -15.18
N ALA A 131 11.60 4.67 -14.99
CA ALA A 131 11.78 3.54 -15.89
C ALA A 131 11.08 3.81 -17.23
N LEU A 132 11.68 4.64 -18.09
CA LEU A 132 11.20 4.88 -19.45
C LEU A 132 11.52 3.66 -20.32
N PRO A 133 10.52 2.92 -20.84
CA PRO A 133 10.77 1.79 -21.73
C PRO A 133 11.50 2.29 -22.98
N GLY A 134 12.74 1.82 -23.20
CA GLY A 134 13.60 2.24 -24.31
C GLY A 134 14.71 3.24 -23.94
N LEU A 135 14.78 3.73 -22.70
CA LEU A 135 15.83 4.65 -22.21
C LEU A 135 16.57 4.08 -20.99
N ARG A 136 16.77 2.76 -20.95
CA ARG A 136 17.66 2.13 -19.96
C ARG A 136 19.08 2.65 -20.20
N GLY A 137 19.62 3.43 -19.26
CA GLY A 137 21.01 3.91 -19.31
C GLY A 137 21.19 5.39 -19.66
N PHE A 138 20.17 6.25 -19.55
CA PHE A 138 20.39 7.70 -19.57
C PHE A 138 20.85 8.20 -18.19
N PRO A 139 22.13 8.61 -18.02
CA PRO A 139 22.58 9.21 -16.78
C PRO A 139 21.94 10.59 -16.62
N MET A 140 21.10 10.74 -15.60
CA MET A 140 20.45 12.01 -15.25
C MET A 140 21.44 13.12 -14.85
N GLU A 141 22.70 12.75 -14.56
CA GLU A 141 23.80 13.68 -14.25
C GLU A 141 24.02 14.75 -15.34
N ARG A 142 23.70 14.45 -16.60
CA ARG A 142 23.83 15.41 -17.71
C ARG A 142 22.82 16.56 -17.68
N PHE A 143 21.75 16.45 -16.90
CA PHE A 143 20.73 17.51 -16.79
C PHE A 143 20.94 18.43 -15.59
N ARG A 144 21.77 18.04 -14.60
CA ARG A 144 22.14 18.92 -13.47
C ARG A 144 23.05 20.07 -13.91
N SER A 145 23.79 19.94 -15.02
CA SER A 145 24.72 20.98 -15.50
C SER A 145 24.08 22.05 -16.40
N ALA A 146 22.75 22.04 -16.59
CA ALA A 146 22.06 22.96 -17.50
C ALA A 146 21.00 23.83 -16.81
N ALA A 147 21.04 23.99 -15.49
CA ALA A 147 20.31 25.08 -14.86
C ALA A 147 21.07 26.39 -15.12
N PRO A 148 20.53 27.35 -15.89
CA PRO A 148 21.10 28.68 -15.91
C PRO A 148 20.96 29.24 -14.49
N SER A 149 22.08 29.67 -13.92
CA SER A 149 22.08 30.52 -12.74
C SER A 149 21.29 31.79 -13.08
N ILE A 150 20.07 31.90 -12.54
CA ILE A 150 19.34 33.16 -12.43
C ILE A 150 19.88 33.91 -11.21
#